data_AF-A0A7V5FRZ2-F1
#
_entry.id   AF-A0A7V5FRZ2-F1
#
_cell.length_a   1.000
_cell.length_b   1.000
_cell.length_c   1.000
_cell.angle_alpha   90.00
_cell.angle_beta   90.00
_cell.angle_gamma   90.00
#
_symmetry.space_group_name_H-M   'P 1'
#
loop_
_entity.id
_entity.type
_entity.pdbx_description
1 polymer ?
#
loop_
_entity_poly.entity_id
_entity_poly.type
_entity_poly.pdbx_seq_one_letter_code
_entity_poly.pdbx_strand_id
1 'polypeptide(L)'
;MEFPKQIHDFMLHDVAGRWTYKGNELHSAHYIRLGSRMSLFIQTIADKEGNLEYMIRLRDSFIRGGITSLEEAVDIAREIIEENKLFIEKSTKF
;
A
#
# COMPACT_ATOMS: atom_id res chain seq x y z
N MET A 1 5.20 4.11 13.83
CA MET A 1 4.95 4.57 12.43
C MET A 1 3.45 4.74 12.26
N GLU A 2 3.01 5.83 11.64
CA GLU A 2 1.57 6.08 11.43
C GLU A 2 1.25 6.12 9.94
N PHE A 3 0.43 5.17 9.49
CA PHE A 3 -0.10 5.15 8.14
C PHE A 3 -1.17 6.24 7.97
N PRO A 4 -1.20 6.99 6.86
CA PRO A 4 -2.25 7.96 6.63
C PRO A 4 -3.60 7.27 6.60
N LYS A 5 -4.62 7.90 7.20
CA LYS A 5 -6.00 7.38 7.23
C LYS A 5 -6.65 7.30 5.85
N GLN A 6 -6.13 8.07 4.89
CA GLN A 6 -6.70 8.19 3.55
C GLN A 6 -5.61 8.53 2.52
N ILE A 7 -5.73 7.97 1.32
CA ILE A 7 -4.94 8.28 0.12
C ILE A 7 -5.93 8.43 -1.04
N HIS A 8 -6.17 9.64 -1.53
CA HIS A 8 -7.26 9.94 -2.48
C HIS A 8 -8.60 9.31 -2.03
N ASP A 9 -9.23 8.50 -2.89
CA ASP A 9 -10.50 7.82 -2.63
C ASP A 9 -10.36 6.55 -1.76
N PHE A 10 -9.14 6.20 -1.35
CA PHE A 10 -8.86 4.99 -0.59
C PHE A 10 -8.74 5.29 0.90
N MET A 11 -9.56 4.61 1.70
CA MET A 11 -9.60 4.71 3.15
C MET A 11 -8.80 3.57 3.78
N LEU A 12 -8.02 3.88 4.81
CA LEU A 12 -7.34 2.86 5.60
C LEU A 12 -8.39 1.98 6.29
N HIS A 13 -8.38 0.69 5.97
CA HIS A 13 -9.29 -0.30 6.51
C HIS A 13 -8.70 -1.00 7.73
N ASP A 14 -7.46 -1.45 7.61
CA ASP A 14 -6.73 -2.13 8.67
C ASP A 14 -5.22 -1.99 8.48
N VAL A 15 -4.46 -2.15 9.55
CA VAL A 15 -3.00 -2.31 9.53
C VAL A 15 -2.69 -3.68 10.11
N ALA A 16 -2.63 -4.67 9.22
CA ALA A 16 -2.38 -6.05 9.55
C ALA A 16 -0.88 -6.37 9.62
N GLY A 17 -0.58 -7.54 10.18
CA GLY A 17 0.76 -8.15 10.07
C GLY A 17 1.81 -7.51 10.95
N ARG A 18 1.59 -7.43 12.27
CA ARG A 18 2.65 -7.13 13.25
C ARG A 18 3.45 -8.39 13.53
N TRP A 19 4.44 -8.67 12.69
CA TRP A 19 5.39 -9.77 12.92
C TRP A 19 6.81 -9.24 12.73
N THR A 20 7.76 -9.84 13.44
CA THR A 20 9.13 -9.35 13.49
C THR A 20 10.05 -10.31 12.75
N TYR A 21 10.93 -9.77 11.91
CA TYR A 21 12.02 -10.53 11.30
C TYR A 21 13.33 -9.78 11.49
N LYS A 22 14.32 -10.46 12.09
CA LYS A 22 15.65 -9.87 12.38
C LYS A 22 15.60 -8.53 13.13
N GLY A 23 14.65 -8.38 14.05
CA GLY A 23 14.47 -7.16 14.85
C GLY A 23 13.66 -6.06 14.17
N ASN A 24 13.27 -6.24 12.91
CA ASN A 24 12.43 -5.30 12.18
C ASN A 24 10.96 -5.70 12.22
N GLU A 25 10.09 -4.76 12.58
CA GLU A 25 8.65 -4.96 12.47
C GLU A 25 8.21 -4.86 11.02
N LEU A 26 7.50 -5.88 10.57
CA LEU A 26 6.78 -5.84 9.32
C LEU A 26 5.37 -5.30 9.57
N HIS A 27 4.81 -4.65 8.56
CA HIS A 27 3.49 -4.04 8.58
C HIS A 27 2.84 -4.16 7.21
N SER A 28 1.52 -4.27 7.18
CA SER A 28 0.72 -4.29 5.97
C SER A 28 -0.52 -3.42 6.15
N ALA A 29 -0.45 -2.18 5.68
CA ALA A 29 -1.61 -1.29 5.63
C ALA A 29 -2.48 -1.65 4.43
N HIS A 30 -3.75 -1.94 4.70
CA HIS A 30 -4.76 -2.25 3.70
C HIS A 30 -5.71 -1.06 3.56
N TYR A 31 -5.76 -0.51 2.36
CA TYR A 31 -6.65 0.55 1.98
C TYR A 31 -7.74 0.04 1.03
N ILE A 32 -8.98 0.46 1.28
CA ILE A 32 -10.14 0.12 0.45
C ILE A 32 -10.74 1.38 -0.14
N ARG A 33 -11.20 1.29 -1.39
CA ARG A 33 -12.06 2.32 -1.96
C ARG A 33 -13.52 1.97 -1.68
N LEU A 34 -14.22 2.82 -0.92
CA LEU A 34 -15.62 2.59 -0.56
C LEU A 34 -16.49 2.44 -1.81
N GLY A 35 -17.40 1.46 -1.82
CA GLY A 35 -18.26 1.17 -2.98
C GLY A 35 -17.53 0.51 -4.16
N SER A 36 -16.31 0.01 -3.96
CA SER A 36 -15.52 -0.70 -4.98
C SER A 36 -14.86 -1.95 -4.38
N ARG A 37 -14.56 -2.94 -5.22
CA ARG A 37 -13.70 -4.09 -4.85
C ARG A 37 -12.20 -3.76 -4.91
N MET A 38 -11.85 -2.49 -5.12
CA MET A 38 -10.47 -2.06 -5.26
C MET A 38 -9.78 -2.01 -3.90
N SER A 39 -8.62 -2.66 -3.82
CA SER A 39 -7.75 -2.64 -2.65
C SER A 39 -6.36 -2.17 -3.05
N LEU A 40 -5.80 -1.31 -2.21
CA LEU A 40 -4.44 -0.83 -2.25
C LEU A 40 -3.74 -1.27 -0.98
N PHE A 41 -2.50 -1.74 -1.07
CA PHE A 41 -1.69 -2.09 0.08
C PHE A 41 -0.40 -1.30 0.07
N ILE A 42 0.02 -0.83 1.25
CA ILE A 42 1.39 -0.38 1.51
C ILE A 42 1.95 -1.33 2.56
N GLN A 43 2.97 -2.09 2.18
CA GLN A 43 3.52 -3.17 2.99
C GLN A 43 5.01 -2.96 3.18
N THR A 44 5.53 -3.26 4.36
CA THR A 44 6.97 -3.42 4.51
C THR A 44 7.38 -4.84 4.13
N ILE A 45 8.55 -4.94 3.52
CA ILE A 45 9.20 -6.18 3.14
C ILE A 45 10.62 -6.15 3.67
N ALA A 46 11.13 -7.32 4.08
CA ALA A 46 12.51 -7.46 4.49
C ALA A 46 13.24 -8.38 3.51
N ASP A 47 14.47 -8.03 3.13
CA ASP A 47 15.36 -8.96 2.45
C ASP A 47 15.92 -10.02 3.43
N LYS A 48 16.76 -10.94 2.93
CA LYS A 48 17.32 -12.01 3.76
C LYS A 48 18.26 -11.45 4.83
N GLU A 49 18.88 -10.29 4.62
CA GLU A 49 19.73 -9.56 5.56
C GLU A 49 18.91 -8.86 6.66
N GLY A 50 17.66 -8.54 6.38
CA GLY A 50 16.74 -7.83 7.26
C GLY A 50 16.53 -6.37 6.87
N ASN A 51 17.10 -5.88 5.76
CA ASN A 51 16.89 -4.51 5.31
C ASN A 51 15.42 -4.33 4.91
N LEU A 52 14.81 -3.27 5.45
CA LEU A 52 13.41 -2.95 5.21
C LEU A 52 13.25 -2.07 3.97
N GLU A 53 12.27 -2.43 3.15
CA GLU A 53 11.73 -1.60 2.08
C GLU A 53 10.21 -1.59 2.14
N TYR A 54 9.59 -0.71 1.37
CA TYR A 54 8.16 -0.72 1.12
C TYR A 54 7.83 -1.36 -0.24
N MET A 55 6.64 -1.91 -0.30
CA MET A 55 6.00 -2.41 -1.50
C MET A 55 4.58 -1.86 -1.55
N ILE A 56 4.18 -1.43 -2.74
CA ILE A 56 2.83 -0.93 -2.98
C ILE A 56 2.13 -1.93 -3.88
N ARG A 57 0.92 -2.37 -3.53
CA ARG A 57 0.14 -3.31 -4.32
C ARG A 57 -1.23 -2.72 -4.64
N LEU A 58 -1.60 -2.64 -5.91
CA LEU A 58 -2.95 -2.32 -6.37
C LEU A 58 -3.53 -3.54 -7.09
N ARG A 59 -4.58 -4.14 -6.52
CA ARG A 59 -5.08 -5.48 -6.91
C ARG A 59 -3.97 -6.54 -6.93
N ASP A 60 -3.61 -6.99 -8.12
CA ASP A 60 -2.70 -8.11 -8.41
C ASP A 60 -1.35 -7.63 -8.95
N SER A 61 -1.15 -6.31 -9.07
CA SER A 61 0.10 -5.68 -9.51
C SER A 61 0.78 -4.97 -8.34
N PHE A 62 2.11 -4.94 -8.34
CA PHE A 62 2.89 -4.33 -7.28
C PHE A 62 4.10 -3.57 -7.80
N ILE A 63 4.44 -2.48 -7.10
CA ILE A 63 5.71 -1.75 -7.23
C ILE A 63 6.60 -2.14 -6.06
N ARG A 64 7.85 -2.50 -6.37
CA ARG A 64 8.86 -2.93 -5.42
C ARG A 64 10.24 -2.41 -5.83
N GLY A 65 11.08 -2.14 -4.83
CA GLY A 65 12.51 -1.88 -4.98
C GLY A 65 12.84 -0.41 -4.75
N GLY A 66 13.72 -0.13 -3.79
CA GLY A 66 14.23 1.22 -3.53
C GLY A 66 13.29 2.15 -2.77
N ILE A 67 12.07 1.73 -2.42
CA ILE A 67 11.15 2.53 -1.61
C ILE A 67 11.55 2.40 -0.15
N THR A 68 12.20 3.42 0.41
CA THR A 68 12.86 3.33 1.72
C THR A 68 12.12 4.04 2.83
N SER A 69 11.07 4.79 2.49
CA SER A 69 10.25 5.51 3.46
C SER A 69 8.76 5.34 3.21
N LEU A 70 7.98 5.49 4.28
CA LEU A 70 6.51 5.49 4.18
C LEU A 70 6.01 6.68 3.35
N GLU A 71 6.66 7.84 3.46
CA GLU A 71 6.30 9.04 2.71
C GLU A 71 6.39 8.80 1.21
N GLU A 72 7.53 8.27 0.75
CA GLU A 72 7.74 7.86 -0.63
C GLU A 72 6.71 6.81 -1.08
N ALA A 73 6.42 5.82 -0.22
CA ALA A 73 5.42 4.81 -0.55
C ALA A 73 4.01 5.40 -0.72
N VAL A 74 3.67 6.41 0.08
CA VAL A 74 2.39 7.14 0.00
C VAL A 74 2.34 8.01 -1.25
N ASP A 75 3.43 8.68 -1.61
CA ASP A 75 3.49 9.51 -2.83
C ASP A 75 3.36 8.67 -4.09
N ILE A 76 4.08 7.54 -4.18
CA ILE A 76 3.91 6.60 -5.29
C ILE A 76 2.48 6.05 -5.32
N ALA A 77 1.87 5.76 -4.17
CA ALA A 77 0.48 5.33 -4.11
C ALA A 77 -0.49 6.39 -4.66
N ARG A 78 -0.24 7.69 -4.42
CA ARG A 78 -1.01 8.79 -5.01
C ARG A 78 -0.87 8.82 -6.53
N GLU A 79 0.36 8.74 -7.03
CA GLU A 79 0.66 8.70 -8.47
C GLU A 79 -0.05 7.54 -9.17
N ILE A 80 0.04 6.33 -8.62
CA ILE A 80 -0.65 5.15 -9.17
C ILE A 80 -2.16 5.40 -9.27
N ILE A 81 -2.78 6.00 -8.25
CA ILE A 81 -4.22 6.25 -8.25
C ILE A 81 -4.61 7.25 -9.34
N GLU A 82 -3.85 8.34 -9.49
CA GLU A 82 -4.11 9.36 -10.50
C GLU A 82 -3.89 8.82 -11.92
N GLU A 83 -2.78 8.11 -12.18
CA GLU A 83 -2.50 7.51 -13.48
C GLU A 83 -3.55 6.46 -13.89
N ASN A 84 -4.14 5.77 -12.92
CA ASN A 84 -5.09 4.68 -13.15
C ASN A 84 -6.54 5.06 -12.84
N LYS A 85 -6.85 6.36 -12.75
CA LYS A 85 -8.18 6.87 -12.36
C LYS A 85 -9.32 6.26 -13.17
N LEU A 86 -9.19 6.18 -14.50
CA LEU A 86 -10.22 5.57 -15.37
C LEU A 86 -10.46 4.08 -15.09
N PHE A 87 -9.42 3.35 -14.73
CA PHE A 87 -9.53 1.93 -14.33
C PHE A 87 -10.22 1.79 -12.97
N ILE A 88 -9.86 2.66 -12.02
CA ILE A 88 -10.41 2.68 -10.66
C ILE A 88 -11.88 3.11 -10.65
N GLU A 89 -12.27 4.07 -11.48
CA GLU A 89 -13.66 4.52 -11.59
C GLU A 89 -14.57 3.44 -12.17
N LYS A 90 -14.13 2.72 -13.22
CA LYS A 90 -14.90 1.65 -13.85
C LYS A 90 -15.19 0.47 -12.91
N SER A 91 -14.39 0.28 -11.85
CA SER A 91 -14.57 -0.85 -10.92
C SER A 91 -15.71 -0.71 -9.93
N THR A 92 -16.50 0.36 -10.01
CA THR A 92 -17.69 0.62 -9.17
C THR A 92 -18.99 0.01 -9.71
N LYS A 93 -18.98 -0.55 -10.92
CA LYS A 93 -20.20 -0.99 -11.64
C LYS A 93 -20.56 -2.49 -11.46
N PHE A 94 -20.38 -3.08 -10.28
CA PHE A 94 -20.74 -4.48 -10.03
C PHE A 94 -21.58 -4.66 -8.78
#